data_AF-A0A3A8Q4E6-F1
#
_entry.id   AF-A0A3A8Q4E6-F1
#
_cell.length_a   1.000
_cell.length_b   1.000
_cell.length_c   1.000
_cell.angle_alpha   90.00
_cell.angle_beta   90.00
_cell.angle_gamma   90.00
#
_symmetry.space_group_name_H-M   'P 1'
#
loop_
_entity.id
_entity.type
_entity.pdbx_description
1 polymer ?
#
loop_
_entity_poly.entity_id
_entity_poly.type
_entity_poly.pdbx_seq_one_letter_code
_entity_poly.pdbx_strand_id
1 'polypeptide(L)'
;MFEVRMRRLTASSAAAMLLLSSAGCVKEISSEERLERDTRSVAVKDTPGIAELSKLTCDDTSEPLNKARNVNRPESDRLVEYLQLYSSLKDRTHTFEDAMARNPDLSYREGSQALVSAKETCIQQTADIRVEFETYLRELVDVPTVQEIKGGNTVTVARLDFATLRKAIETLDPDDREQLMQRVGAAEKRVATVPAAADDSAAGKRRGK
;
A
#
# COMPACT_ATOMS: atom_id res chain seq x y z
N MET A 1 -15.14 -56.52 -16.02
CA MET A 1 -15.07 -57.37 -14.81
C MET A 1 -13.99 -56.80 -13.92
N PHE A 2 -14.37 -56.10 -12.86
CA PHE A 2 -13.45 -55.59 -11.84
C PHE A 2 -13.91 -56.13 -10.48
N GLU A 3 -12.99 -56.79 -9.78
CA GLU A 3 -13.21 -57.48 -8.52
C GLU A 3 -13.59 -56.52 -7.38
N VAL A 4 -14.62 -56.93 -6.65
CA VAL A 4 -15.05 -56.39 -5.37
C VAL A 4 -14.18 -57.02 -4.28
N ARG A 5 -13.53 -56.22 -3.44
CA ARG A 5 -12.97 -56.71 -2.17
C ARG A 5 -13.44 -55.85 -1.01
N MET A 6 -14.44 -56.39 -0.30
CA MET A 6 -14.99 -55.92 0.97
C MET A 6 -13.88 -55.66 1.99
N ARG A 7 -13.87 -54.45 2.58
CA ARG A 7 -13.26 -54.20 3.90
C ARG A 7 -14.37 -53.98 4.93
N ARG A 8 -14.15 -54.65 6.06
CA ARG A 8 -15.08 -55.05 7.10
C ARG A 8 -15.64 -53.87 7.91
N LEU A 9 -16.91 -53.98 8.24
CA LEU A 9 -17.58 -53.35 9.37
C LEU A 9 -17.01 -53.89 10.69
N THR A 10 -16.69 -53.00 11.63
CA THR A 10 -16.91 -53.22 13.08
C THR A 10 -17.17 -51.88 13.74
N ALA A 11 -18.43 -51.64 14.09
CA ALA A 11 -18.88 -50.64 15.04
C ALA A 11 -18.84 -51.23 16.46
N SER A 12 -18.37 -50.45 17.44
CA SER A 12 -18.50 -50.58 18.91
C SER A 12 -17.55 -49.55 19.52
N SER A 13 -17.80 -48.80 20.58
CA SER A 13 -18.95 -48.63 21.47
C SER A 13 -18.76 -47.30 22.21
N ALA A 14 -19.86 -46.79 22.74
CA ALA A 14 -19.97 -45.51 23.44
C ALA A 14 -19.24 -45.42 24.80
N ALA A 15 -19.02 -44.16 25.20
CA ALA A 15 -19.11 -43.59 26.54
C ALA A 15 -18.13 -44.05 27.65
N ALA A 16 -17.30 -43.10 28.09
CA ALA A 16 -16.96 -42.92 29.51
C ALA A 16 -16.71 -41.42 29.78
N MET A 17 -17.52 -40.87 30.68
CA MET A 17 -17.43 -39.50 31.20
C MET A 17 -16.24 -39.32 32.15
N LEU A 18 -16.01 -38.05 32.50
CA LEU A 18 -15.57 -37.50 33.80
C LEU A 18 -14.17 -36.86 33.85
N LEU A 19 -14.23 -35.53 34.03
CA LEU A 19 -13.51 -34.75 35.03
C LEU A 19 -12.00 -34.58 34.88
N LEU A 20 -11.60 -33.48 34.22
CA LEU A 20 -10.54 -32.63 34.78
C LEU A 20 -11.03 -31.18 34.86
N SER A 21 -11.72 -30.91 35.96
CA SER A 21 -12.00 -29.59 36.49
C SER A 21 -10.69 -28.97 36.99
N SER A 22 -9.94 -28.32 36.11
CA SER A 22 -8.86 -27.42 36.55
C SER A 22 -9.50 -26.12 37.03
N ALA A 23 -9.59 -25.98 38.35
CA ALA A 23 -9.91 -24.74 39.04
C ALA A 23 -8.84 -23.67 38.73
N GLY A 24 -9.09 -22.90 37.68
CA GLY A 24 -8.63 -21.51 37.60
C GLY A 24 -9.85 -20.64 37.86
N CYS A 25 -9.78 -19.73 38.81
CA CYS A 25 -10.78 -18.68 38.99
C CYS A 25 -10.79 -17.80 37.73
N VAL A 26 -11.51 -18.23 36.69
CA VAL A 26 -11.91 -17.37 35.58
C VAL A 26 -12.87 -16.39 36.23
N LYS A 27 -12.39 -15.16 36.44
CA LYS A 27 -13.26 -14.03 36.77
C LYS A 27 -14.24 -13.95 35.62
N GLU A 28 -15.45 -14.48 35.81
CA GLU A 28 -16.57 -14.35 34.88
C GLU A 28 -16.77 -12.85 34.69
N ILE A 29 -16.13 -12.30 33.66
CA ILE A 29 -16.35 -10.92 33.26
C ILE A 29 -17.83 -10.88 32.91
N SER A 30 -18.62 -10.16 33.70
CA SER A 30 -20.08 -10.11 33.50
C SER A 30 -20.34 -9.64 32.07
N SER A 31 -21.47 -10.01 31.48
CA SER A 31 -21.83 -9.52 30.14
C SER A 31 -21.78 -8.00 30.05
N GLU A 32 -22.04 -7.29 31.16
CA GLU A 32 -21.91 -5.84 31.26
C GLU A 32 -20.45 -5.41 31.30
N GLU A 33 -19.56 -6.10 32.01
CA GLU A 33 -18.13 -5.78 32.07
C GLU A 33 -17.40 -6.14 30.74
N ARG A 34 -17.89 -7.14 30.00
CA ARG A 34 -17.46 -7.42 28.60
C ARG A 34 -17.95 -6.32 27.66
N LEU A 35 -19.22 -5.93 27.77
CA LEU A 35 -19.79 -4.85 26.96
C LEU A 35 -19.12 -3.51 27.26
N GLU A 36 -18.84 -3.20 28.53
CA GLU A 36 -18.10 -2.00 28.94
C GLU A 36 -16.66 -2.05 28.45
N ARG A 37 -15.99 -3.20 28.46
CA ARG A 37 -14.63 -3.31 27.92
C ARG A 37 -14.60 -3.17 26.39
N ASP A 38 -15.57 -3.74 25.70
CA ASP A 38 -15.72 -3.63 24.24
C ASP A 38 -16.11 -2.20 23.84
N THR A 39 -17.00 -1.53 24.58
CA THR A 39 -17.40 -0.13 24.32
C THR A 39 -16.37 0.90 24.77
N ARG A 40 -15.59 0.63 25.82
CA ARG A 40 -14.48 1.50 26.26
C ARG A 40 -13.32 1.54 25.25
N SER A 41 -13.19 0.51 24.41
CA SER A 41 -12.29 0.54 23.24
C SER A 41 -12.78 1.48 22.13
N VAL A 42 -14.08 1.77 22.11
CA VAL A 42 -14.75 2.76 21.24
C VAL A 42 -14.95 4.05 22.03
N ALA A 43 -13.89 4.56 22.67
CA ALA A 43 -13.99 5.81 23.39
C ALA A 43 -14.21 6.98 22.41
N VAL A 44 -15.48 7.36 22.24
CA VAL A 44 -15.94 8.55 21.49
C VAL A 44 -15.19 9.83 21.92
N LYS A 45 -14.68 9.85 23.17
CA LYS A 45 -14.00 10.99 23.78
C LYS A 45 -12.69 11.39 23.08
N ASP A 46 -11.99 10.44 22.47
CA ASP A 46 -10.74 10.70 21.75
C ASP A 46 -10.96 10.83 20.22
N THR A 47 -12.22 10.82 19.79
CA THR A 47 -12.59 10.92 18.37
C THR A 47 -12.63 12.40 17.96
N PRO A 48 -12.04 12.77 16.80
CA PRO A 48 -12.07 14.16 16.35
C PRO A 48 -13.48 14.73 16.29
N GLY A 49 -13.66 15.90 16.90
CA GLY A 49 -14.95 16.60 16.90
C GLY A 49 -15.19 17.36 15.59
N ILE A 50 -16.40 17.91 15.43
CA ILE A 50 -16.80 18.72 14.25
C ILE A 50 -15.78 19.83 13.95
N ALA A 51 -15.30 20.54 14.98
CA ALA A 51 -14.37 21.66 14.82
C ALA A 51 -12.95 21.25 14.36
N GLU A 52 -12.58 19.99 14.55
CA GLU A 52 -11.30 19.45 14.09
C GLU A 52 -11.44 18.92 12.67
N LEU A 53 -12.51 18.16 12.41
CA LEU A 53 -12.84 17.65 11.08
C LEU A 53 -13.11 18.77 10.08
N SER A 54 -13.71 19.90 10.51
CA SER A 54 -13.96 21.05 9.64
C SER A 54 -12.70 21.77 9.16
N LYS A 55 -11.53 21.48 9.76
CA LYS A 55 -10.23 22.01 9.31
C LYS A 55 -9.58 21.12 8.26
N LEU A 56 -10.04 19.88 8.13
CA LEU A 56 -9.58 18.97 7.08
C LEU A 56 -10.35 19.30 5.80
N THR A 57 -9.61 19.66 4.76
CA THR A 57 -10.11 19.82 3.38
C THR A 57 -9.30 18.91 2.49
N CYS A 58 -9.88 18.53 1.35
CA CYS A 58 -9.21 17.78 0.29
C CYS A 58 -9.30 18.52 -1.06
N ASP A 59 -9.61 19.82 -1.04
CA ASP A 59 -9.70 20.67 -2.24
C ASP A 59 -8.34 21.25 -2.66
N ASP A 60 -7.36 21.19 -1.76
CA ASP A 60 -6.01 21.74 -1.89
C ASP A 60 -5.06 20.82 -2.71
N THR A 61 -5.61 19.98 -3.58
CA THR A 61 -4.86 18.99 -4.36
C THR A 61 -4.26 19.56 -5.65
N SER A 62 -4.76 20.70 -6.13
CA SER A 62 -4.39 21.25 -7.43
C SER A 62 -2.89 21.60 -7.56
N GLU A 63 -2.31 22.28 -6.57
CA GLU A 63 -0.89 22.64 -6.56
C GLU A 63 0.03 21.41 -6.54
N PRO A 64 -0.09 20.46 -5.59
CA PRO A 64 0.76 19.27 -5.59
C PRO A 64 0.54 18.40 -6.83
N LEU A 65 -0.68 18.31 -7.34
CA LEU A 65 -0.95 17.58 -8.59
C LEU A 65 -0.28 18.24 -9.80
N ASN A 66 -0.29 19.57 -9.89
CA ASN A 66 0.44 20.30 -10.93
C ASN A 66 1.96 20.09 -10.83
N LYS A 67 2.52 19.99 -9.62
CA LYS A 67 3.93 19.63 -9.41
C LYS A 67 4.23 18.21 -9.90
N ALA A 68 3.34 17.26 -9.63
CA ALA A 68 3.47 15.88 -10.07
C ALA A 68 3.34 15.73 -11.61
N ARG A 69 2.48 16.54 -12.24
CA ARG A 69 2.25 16.57 -13.69
C ARG A 69 3.34 17.31 -14.47
N ASN A 70 4.18 18.11 -13.83
CA ASN A 70 5.18 18.92 -14.51
C ASN A 70 6.27 18.04 -15.15
N VAL A 71 6.15 17.81 -16.46
CA VAL A 71 7.05 16.98 -17.26
C VAL A 71 8.51 17.47 -17.31
N ASN A 72 8.75 18.74 -16.96
CA ASN A 72 10.11 19.29 -16.90
C ASN A 72 10.85 18.91 -15.60
N ARG A 73 10.16 18.31 -14.62
CA ARG A 73 10.77 17.80 -13.40
C ARG A 73 11.28 16.38 -13.57
N PRO A 74 12.32 15.98 -12.80
CA PRO A 74 12.76 14.59 -12.75
C PRO A 74 11.61 13.64 -12.43
N GLU A 75 11.59 12.47 -13.09
CA GLU A 75 10.53 11.49 -12.90
C GLU A 75 10.44 10.96 -11.46
N SER A 76 11.59 10.82 -10.79
CA SER A 76 11.66 10.47 -9.37
C SER A 76 10.92 11.49 -8.50
N ASP A 77 11.13 12.78 -8.75
CA ASP A 77 10.43 13.84 -8.01
C ASP A 77 8.93 13.77 -8.24
N ARG A 78 8.52 13.66 -9.51
CA ARG A 78 7.11 13.57 -9.90
C ARG A 78 6.41 12.38 -9.23
N LEU A 79 7.08 11.22 -9.19
CA LEU A 79 6.56 10.02 -8.54
C LEU A 79 6.41 10.22 -7.02
N VAL A 80 7.37 10.88 -6.38
CA VAL A 80 7.31 11.20 -4.95
C VAL A 80 6.16 12.16 -4.64
N GLU A 81 5.91 13.16 -5.50
CA GLU A 81 4.77 14.07 -5.34
C GLU A 81 3.43 13.32 -5.41
N TYR A 82 3.26 12.42 -6.39
CA TYR A 82 2.06 11.57 -6.47
C TYR A 82 1.90 10.71 -5.20
N LEU A 83 2.99 10.10 -4.73
CA LEU A 83 2.97 9.26 -3.54
C LEU A 83 2.55 10.05 -2.29
N GLN A 84 3.14 11.23 -2.07
CA GLN A 84 2.82 12.09 -0.93
C GLN A 84 1.38 12.59 -0.98
N LEU A 85 0.94 13.05 -2.15
CA LEU A 85 -0.42 13.54 -2.37
C LEU A 85 -1.45 12.44 -2.10
N TYR A 86 -1.24 11.25 -2.68
CA TYR A 86 -2.14 10.12 -2.52
C TYR A 86 -2.19 9.62 -1.07
N SER A 87 -1.04 9.44 -0.40
CA SER A 87 -1.02 9.07 1.02
C SER A 87 -1.74 10.10 1.90
N SER A 88 -1.50 11.39 1.70
CA SER A 88 -2.15 12.46 2.45
C SER A 88 -3.68 12.45 2.29
N LEU A 89 -4.17 12.20 1.08
CA LEU A 89 -5.60 12.07 0.81
C LEU A 89 -6.21 10.83 1.45
N LYS A 90 -5.51 9.69 1.40
CA LYS A 90 -5.92 8.45 2.07
C LYS A 90 -6.02 8.64 3.58
N ASP A 91 -5.02 9.29 4.20
CA ASP A 91 -5.00 9.54 5.64
C ASP A 91 -6.14 10.48 6.08
N ARG A 92 -6.40 11.55 5.31
CA ARG A 92 -7.54 12.44 5.55
C ARG A 92 -8.88 11.70 5.42
N THR A 93 -9.05 10.90 4.37
CA THR A 93 -10.26 10.10 4.14
C THR A 93 -10.48 9.12 5.28
N HIS A 94 -9.44 8.39 5.70
CA HIS A 94 -9.50 7.47 6.83
C HIS A 94 -9.85 8.19 8.14
N THR A 95 -9.34 9.41 8.34
CA THR A 95 -9.68 10.21 9.53
C THR A 95 -11.17 10.56 9.57
N PHE A 96 -11.76 10.94 8.45
CA PHE A 96 -13.22 11.16 8.36
C PHE A 96 -14.00 9.86 8.62
N GLU A 97 -13.59 8.74 8.02
CA GLU A 97 -14.25 7.45 8.17
C GLU A 97 -14.21 6.93 9.61
N ASP A 98 -13.04 6.93 10.24
CA ASP A 98 -12.86 6.51 11.64
C ASP A 98 -13.65 7.41 12.58
N ALA A 99 -13.64 8.73 12.36
CA ALA A 99 -14.39 9.66 13.19
C ALA A 99 -15.92 9.44 13.09
N MET A 100 -16.44 9.25 11.88
CA MET A 100 -17.86 8.99 11.67
C MET A 100 -18.29 7.58 12.11
N ALA A 101 -17.40 6.59 12.02
CA ALA A 101 -17.66 5.24 12.51
C ALA A 101 -17.76 5.20 14.05
N ARG A 102 -16.91 5.96 14.74
CA ARG A 102 -16.90 6.07 16.21
C ARG A 102 -18.02 6.97 16.73
N ASN A 103 -18.43 7.97 15.95
CA ASN A 103 -19.51 8.89 16.32
C ASN A 103 -20.49 9.10 15.14
N PRO A 104 -21.47 8.19 14.96
CA PRO A 104 -22.44 8.27 13.87
C PRO A 104 -23.27 9.55 13.87
N ASP A 105 -23.48 10.18 15.04
CA ASP A 105 -24.23 11.43 15.18
C ASP A 105 -23.58 12.59 14.42
N LEU A 106 -22.28 12.52 14.12
CA LEU A 106 -21.59 13.49 13.28
C LEU A 106 -22.22 13.62 11.89
N SER A 107 -22.93 12.60 11.42
CA SER A 107 -23.62 12.61 10.13
C SER A 107 -24.98 13.34 10.17
N TYR A 108 -25.58 13.48 11.36
CA TYR A 108 -26.98 13.91 11.51
C TYR A 108 -27.16 15.23 12.27
N ARG A 109 -26.08 15.78 12.84
CA ARG A 109 -26.11 17.06 13.57
C ARG A 109 -26.17 18.27 12.66
N GLU A 110 -26.62 19.40 13.19
CA GLU A 110 -26.56 20.68 12.49
C GLU A 110 -25.10 21.01 12.09
N GLY A 111 -24.88 21.31 10.81
CA GLY A 111 -23.53 21.47 10.24
C GLY A 111 -22.87 20.19 9.72
N SER A 112 -23.50 19.01 9.89
CA SER A 112 -22.95 17.73 9.40
C SER A 112 -22.81 17.65 7.88
N GLN A 113 -23.67 18.34 7.14
CA GLN A 113 -23.66 18.34 5.67
C GLN A 113 -22.32 18.80 5.10
N ALA A 114 -21.67 19.78 5.75
CA ALA A 114 -20.34 20.23 5.36
C ALA A 114 -19.27 19.14 5.57
N LEU A 115 -19.38 18.35 6.65
CA LEU A 115 -18.46 17.24 6.93
C LEU A 115 -18.67 16.07 5.97
N VAL A 116 -19.93 15.71 5.70
CA VAL A 116 -20.27 14.65 4.74
C VAL A 116 -19.77 15.04 3.35
N SER A 117 -20.03 16.27 2.92
CA SER A 117 -19.54 16.79 1.64
C SER A 117 -18.01 16.83 1.58
N ALA A 118 -17.33 17.28 2.64
CA ALA A 118 -15.86 17.26 2.69
C ALA A 118 -15.30 15.84 2.57
N LYS A 119 -15.90 14.86 3.26
CA LYS A 119 -15.54 13.45 3.13
C LYS A 119 -15.74 12.95 1.70
N GLU A 120 -16.88 13.24 1.08
CA GLU A 120 -17.17 12.84 -0.31
C GLU A 120 -16.15 13.45 -1.28
N THR A 121 -15.79 14.72 -1.10
CA THR A 121 -14.71 15.35 -1.87
C THR A 121 -13.39 14.62 -1.68
N CYS A 122 -13.00 14.26 -0.44
CA CYS A 122 -11.78 13.50 -0.19
C CYS A 122 -11.79 12.14 -0.91
N ILE A 123 -12.92 11.43 -0.89
CA ILE A 123 -13.07 10.14 -1.58
C ILE A 123 -12.91 10.34 -3.09
N GLN A 124 -13.59 11.33 -3.67
CA GLN A 124 -13.53 11.61 -5.11
C GLN A 124 -12.11 11.99 -5.54
N GLN A 125 -11.48 12.93 -4.83
CA GLN A 125 -10.11 13.36 -5.12
C GLN A 125 -9.10 12.21 -4.97
N THR A 126 -9.27 11.35 -3.96
CA THR A 126 -8.45 10.14 -3.79
C THR A 126 -8.58 9.21 -4.99
N ALA A 127 -9.81 8.99 -5.48
CA ALA A 127 -10.08 8.13 -6.63
C ALA A 127 -9.46 8.70 -7.92
N ASP A 128 -9.66 10.00 -8.18
CA ASP A 128 -9.12 10.67 -9.37
C ASP A 128 -7.58 10.61 -9.40
N ILE A 129 -6.95 10.94 -8.26
CA ILE A 129 -5.48 10.92 -8.14
C ILE A 129 -4.94 9.49 -8.18
N ARG A 130 -5.67 8.49 -7.65
CA ARG A 130 -5.29 7.07 -7.76
C ARG A 130 -5.11 6.66 -9.21
N VAL A 131 -6.06 7.01 -10.08
CA VAL A 131 -6.02 6.62 -11.50
C VAL A 131 -4.80 7.22 -12.21
N GLU A 132 -4.53 8.50 -11.98
CA GLU A 132 -3.37 9.17 -12.58
C GLU A 132 -2.05 8.64 -12.04
N PHE A 133 -1.96 8.44 -10.72
CA PHE A 133 -0.78 7.88 -10.08
C PHE A 133 -0.51 6.44 -10.57
N GLU A 134 -1.54 5.60 -10.67
CA GLU A 134 -1.43 4.24 -11.19
C GLU A 134 -0.97 4.20 -12.64
N THR A 135 -1.54 5.06 -13.48
CA THR A 135 -1.15 5.19 -14.89
C THR A 135 0.33 5.56 -14.99
N TYR A 136 0.76 6.58 -14.26
CA TYR A 136 2.16 7.02 -14.28
C TYR A 136 3.11 5.95 -13.72
N LEU A 137 2.72 5.26 -12.64
CA LEU A 137 3.50 4.17 -12.06
C LEU A 137 3.70 3.03 -13.08
N ARG A 138 2.64 2.63 -13.78
CA ARG A 138 2.72 1.56 -14.79
C ARG A 138 3.64 1.96 -15.95
N GLU A 139 3.58 3.20 -16.43
CA GLU A 139 4.51 3.71 -17.44
C GLU A 139 5.99 3.63 -17.02
N LEU A 140 6.27 3.84 -15.74
CA LEU A 140 7.63 3.72 -15.18
C LEU A 140 8.05 2.25 -15.04
N VAL A 141 7.14 1.36 -14.62
CA VAL A 141 7.43 -0.08 -14.47
C VAL A 141 7.58 -0.79 -15.82
N ASP A 142 6.89 -0.33 -16.86
CA ASP A 142 7.00 -0.90 -18.22
C ASP A 142 8.35 -0.59 -18.87
N VAL A 143 8.92 0.59 -18.60
CA VAL A 143 10.27 0.95 -19.04
C VAL A 143 11.12 1.39 -17.83
N PRO A 144 11.59 0.43 -17.00
CA PRO A 144 12.24 0.72 -15.72
C PRO A 144 13.75 0.99 -15.84
N THR A 145 14.31 0.79 -17.03
CA THR A 145 15.75 0.94 -17.31
C THR A 145 15.99 1.74 -18.58
N VAL A 146 17.07 2.50 -18.63
CA VAL A 146 17.51 3.25 -19.80
C VAL A 146 18.95 2.89 -20.17
N GLN A 147 19.32 3.09 -21.42
CA GLN A 147 20.67 2.89 -21.90
C GLN A 147 21.39 4.25 -21.92
N GLU A 148 22.47 4.37 -21.15
CA GLU A 148 23.32 5.56 -21.11
C GLU A 148 24.68 5.25 -21.75
N ILE A 149 25.25 6.21 -22.48
CA ILE A 149 26.61 6.09 -23.00
C ILE A 149 27.58 6.62 -21.94
N LYS A 150 28.37 5.73 -21.34
CA LYS A 150 29.44 6.07 -20.39
C LYS A 150 30.77 5.63 -20.97
N GLY A 151 31.68 6.58 -21.18
CA GLY A 151 33.02 6.30 -21.73
C GLY A 151 33.02 5.69 -23.15
N GLY A 152 31.98 5.96 -23.96
CA GLY A 152 31.85 5.39 -25.31
C GLY A 152 31.20 4.01 -25.37
N ASN A 153 30.82 3.43 -24.22
CA ASN A 153 30.09 2.17 -24.11
C ASN A 153 28.65 2.39 -23.64
N THR A 154 27.72 1.60 -24.15
CA THR A 154 26.32 1.61 -23.72
C THR A 154 26.14 0.80 -22.44
N VAL A 155 25.76 1.45 -21.34
CA VAL A 155 25.50 0.84 -20.04
C VAL A 155 24.00 0.93 -19.73
N THR A 156 23.40 -0.18 -19.32
CA THR A 156 22.00 -0.17 -18.85
C THR A 156 21.96 0.29 -17.41
N VAL A 157 21.23 1.38 -17.15
CA VAL A 157 21.04 1.94 -15.81
C VAL A 157 19.55 1.98 -15.47
N ALA A 158 19.23 2.14 -14.19
CA ALA A 158 17.87 2.34 -13.76
C ALA A 158 17.34 3.69 -14.25
N ARG A 159 16.09 3.74 -14.73
CA ARG A 159 15.42 4.99 -15.13
C ARG A 159 15.11 5.85 -13.89
N LEU A 160 14.71 5.20 -12.81
CA LEU A 160 14.61 5.80 -11.49
C LEU A 160 15.02 4.81 -10.39
N ASP A 161 15.08 5.31 -9.16
CA ASP A 161 15.31 4.49 -7.99
C ASP A 161 14.24 3.39 -7.80
N PHE A 162 14.69 2.14 -7.75
CA PHE A 162 13.82 0.98 -7.57
C PHE A 162 13.17 0.93 -6.19
N ALA A 163 13.79 1.51 -5.14
CA ALA A 163 13.16 1.56 -3.82
C ALA A 163 11.92 2.48 -3.83
N THR A 164 12.02 3.62 -4.50
CA THR A 164 10.90 4.55 -4.71
C THR A 164 9.77 3.88 -5.51
N LEU A 165 10.09 3.11 -6.55
CA LEU A 165 9.08 2.32 -7.29
C LEU A 165 8.36 1.30 -6.41
N ARG A 166 9.09 0.53 -5.59
CA ARG A 166 8.48 -0.44 -4.67
C ARG A 166 7.56 0.25 -3.67
N LYS A 167 8.01 1.35 -3.08
CA LYS A 167 7.19 2.15 -2.17
C LYS A 167 5.93 2.66 -2.84
N ALA A 168 6.02 3.14 -4.08
CA ALA A 168 4.85 3.57 -4.83
C ALA A 168 3.86 2.43 -5.10
N ILE A 169 4.35 1.24 -5.47
CA ILE A 169 3.52 0.04 -5.66
C ILE A 169 2.84 -0.39 -4.35
N GLU A 170 3.57 -0.37 -3.23
CA GLU A 170 3.02 -0.71 -1.91
C GLU A 170 1.98 0.29 -1.43
N THR A 171 2.22 1.59 -1.63
CA THR A 171 1.29 2.65 -1.23
C THR A 171 0.00 2.59 -2.05
N LEU A 172 0.10 2.40 -3.37
CA LEU A 172 -1.04 2.35 -4.28
C LEU A 172 -1.85 1.06 -4.14
N ASP A 173 -1.18 -0.04 -3.80
CA ASP A 173 -1.75 -1.39 -3.65
C ASP A 173 -2.68 -1.79 -4.81
N PRO A 174 -2.17 -1.81 -6.06
CA PRO A 174 -2.97 -2.20 -7.22
C PRO A 174 -3.25 -3.70 -7.22
N ASP A 175 -4.29 -4.15 -7.91
CA ASP A 175 -4.69 -5.57 -7.95
C ASP A 175 -3.56 -6.49 -8.46
N ASP A 176 -2.72 -5.97 -9.36
CA ASP A 176 -1.55 -6.66 -9.94
C ASP A 176 -0.23 -6.36 -9.20
N ARG A 177 -0.29 -5.93 -7.92
CA ARG A 177 0.88 -5.55 -7.10
C ARG A 177 2.04 -6.52 -7.20
N GLU A 178 1.79 -7.82 -7.02
CA GLU A 178 2.83 -8.85 -7.06
C GLU A 178 3.52 -8.92 -8.42
N GLN A 179 2.76 -8.76 -9.51
CA GLN A 179 3.30 -8.75 -10.86
C GLN A 179 4.20 -7.53 -11.08
N LEU A 180 3.78 -6.35 -10.64
CA LEU A 180 4.59 -5.12 -10.74
C LEU A 180 5.88 -5.24 -9.91
N MET A 181 5.80 -5.77 -8.69
CA MET A 181 6.98 -6.01 -7.84
C MET A 181 7.97 -6.98 -8.48
N GLN A 182 7.48 -8.04 -9.13
CA GLN A 182 8.32 -8.99 -9.88
C GLN A 182 9.02 -8.31 -11.06
N ARG A 183 8.33 -7.45 -11.82
CA ARG A 183 8.93 -6.69 -12.94
C ARG A 183 10.05 -5.76 -12.44
N VAL A 184 9.80 -5.02 -11.37
CA VAL A 184 10.82 -4.16 -10.72
C VAL A 184 12.03 -4.98 -10.28
N GLY A 185 11.81 -6.11 -9.60
CA GLY A 185 12.90 -6.99 -9.17
C GLY A 185 13.68 -7.62 -10.34
N ALA A 186 13.02 -7.94 -11.46
CA ALA A 186 13.69 -8.42 -12.66
C ALA A 186 14.54 -7.32 -13.32
N ALA A 187 14.04 -6.08 -13.37
CA ALA A 187 14.76 -4.94 -13.89
C ALA A 187 16.01 -4.61 -13.07
N GLU A 188 15.89 -4.61 -11.75
CA GLU A 188 17.00 -4.38 -10.83
C GLU A 188 18.11 -5.41 -11.02
N LYS A 189 17.76 -6.70 -11.15
CA LYS A 189 18.75 -7.75 -11.45
C LYS A 189 19.49 -7.49 -12.76
N ARG A 190 18.81 -7.03 -13.82
CA ARG A 190 19.45 -6.69 -15.11
C ARG A 190 20.47 -5.58 -14.93
N VAL A 191 20.13 -4.51 -14.21
CA VAL A 191 21.05 -3.40 -13.91
C VAL A 191 22.26 -3.90 -13.10
N ALA A 192 22.05 -4.76 -12.10
CA ALA A 192 23.14 -5.31 -11.28
C ALA A 192 24.09 -6.25 -12.05
N THR A 193 23.60 -6.92 -13.09
CA THR A 193 24.38 -7.90 -13.86
C THR A 193 25.19 -7.32 -15.01
N VAL A 194 24.96 -6.07 -15.43
CA VAL A 194 25.77 -5.43 -16.46
C VAL A 194 27.07 -4.94 -15.80
N PRO A 195 28.22 -5.58 -16.07
CA PRO A 195 29.49 -5.10 -15.53
C PRO A 195 29.76 -3.73 -16.16
N ALA A 196 30.27 -2.78 -15.36
CA ALA A 196 30.90 -1.59 -15.92
C ALA A 196 31.92 -2.07 -16.96
N ALA A 197 31.69 -1.73 -18.24
CA ALA A 197 32.65 -2.04 -19.28
C ALA A 197 34.00 -1.49 -18.83
N ALA A 198 34.98 -2.38 -18.71
CA ALA A 198 36.27 -2.09 -18.13
C ALA A 198 36.87 -0.79 -18.70
N ASP A 199 36.98 0.23 -17.85
CA ASP A 199 38.01 1.25 -18.02
C ASP A 199 39.36 0.54 -17.90
N ASP A 200 40.05 0.33 -19.02
CA ASP A 200 41.37 0.92 -19.27
C ASP A 200 42.05 0.32 -20.51
N SER A 201 42.32 1.19 -21.48
CA SER A 201 43.69 1.57 -21.86
C SER A 201 44.73 0.44 -21.96
N ALA A 202 44.75 -0.26 -23.10
CA ALA A 202 45.96 -0.90 -23.61
C ALA A 202 46.37 -0.29 -24.96
N ALA A 203 46.63 1.03 -24.95
CA ALA A 203 47.45 1.66 -25.95
C ALA A 203 48.92 1.23 -25.74
N GLY A 204 49.45 0.47 -26.69
CA GLY A 204 50.87 0.54 -27.08
C GLY A 204 51.86 -0.39 -26.36
N LYS A 205 52.14 -1.55 -26.97
CA LYS A 205 53.53 -2.00 -27.26
C LYS A 205 53.53 -3.31 -28.06
N ARG A 206 53.89 -3.25 -29.34
CA ARG A 206 55.17 -3.81 -29.85
C ARG A 206 55.24 -3.74 -31.37
N ARG A 207 56.17 -2.90 -31.81
CA ARG A 207 56.76 -2.78 -33.14
C ARG A 207 58.09 -3.56 -33.11
N GLY A 208 58.40 -4.28 -34.19
CA GLY A 208 59.70 -4.94 -34.46
C GLY A 208 59.72 -6.41 -34.03
N LYS A 209 60.12 -7.38 -34.85
CA LYS A 209 61.09 -7.37 -35.96
C LYS A 209 60.79 -8.52 -36.91
#